data_AF-A0A0B1YXJ0-F1
#
_entry.id   AF-A0A0B1YXJ0-F1
#
_cell.length_a   1.000
_cell.length_b   1.000
_cell.length_c   1.000
_cell.angle_alpha   90.00
_cell.angle_beta   90.00
_cell.angle_gamma   90.00
#
_symmetry.space_group_name_H-M   'P 1'
#
loop_
_entity.id
_entity.type
_entity.pdbx_description
1 polymer ?
#
loop_
_entity_poly.entity_id
_entity_poly.type
_entity_poly.pdbx_seq_one_letter_code
_entity_poly.pdbx_strand_id
1 'polypeptide(L)'
;MMNASIRQPLTLPRRQGGAVSVLMVIALAAIGMMAALALDGGHMLLNKTRLQNAVDAAALGGAKTLSQVSGGMNMASTTRAAALDTLSRNANAVGNAELATAVAGNPGAFAAVELSSSVYGPFSYPGPSDAKYVRVSVPSYQLNGFFWSFVQSVGDGSLGGKAVAAIATAGPSPTAPCDLAPLMVCGDASQYDPAAGNFWSYHFGDLVVLKTAAGNTSPIGPGNFQLLDFGSGGSTVRQDLAGGGSVCRAVGDTVQTSPGNTVGPASQGLNTRFGIYNGPVSASDYPPDLVTSSSSPAMTYNDTLAQAQYKGQAVTSSGGDLSAGGEAIPDYNDWRAQVSACVAGSGTGCQSNGVFERRMLKIVVGNCTGKQGGSTSIPVLGFGCYFVVQPMNGGGTQAQIFGQFAYECEGDNVPGPTPSSDAGPQIIQLYKTYINGSSTPSTDS
;
A
#
# COMPACT_ATOMS: atom_id res chain seq x y z
N MET A 1 64.89 -96.38 7.86
CA MET A 1 63.47 -96.24 7.49
C MET A 1 63.17 -94.75 7.38
N MET A 2 62.77 -94.31 6.19
CA MET A 2 62.38 -92.94 5.86
C MET A 2 61.07 -92.59 6.55
N ASN A 3 60.94 -91.37 7.07
CA ASN A 3 59.64 -90.72 7.23
C ASN A 3 59.71 -89.35 6.56
N ALA A 4 59.10 -89.27 5.39
CA ALA A 4 58.97 -88.05 4.60
C ALA A 4 57.96 -87.12 5.28
N SER A 5 58.42 -85.95 5.74
CA SER A 5 57.55 -84.88 6.21
C SER A 5 56.92 -84.17 5.00
N ILE A 6 55.61 -84.34 4.81
CA ILE A 6 54.82 -83.55 3.87
C ILE A 6 54.65 -82.15 4.47
N ARG A 7 55.32 -81.15 3.88
CA ARG A 7 55.02 -79.73 4.14
C ARG A 7 54.05 -79.24 3.08
N GLN A 8 52.81 -78.96 3.47
CA GLN A 8 51.87 -78.22 2.61
C GLN A 8 52.39 -76.79 2.41
N PRO A 9 52.43 -76.26 1.18
CA PRO A 9 52.74 -74.87 0.95
C PRO A 9 51.56 -74.00 1.40
N LEU A 10 51.81 -73.06 2.32
CA LEU A 10 50.88 -71.98 2.63
C LEU A 10 50.78 -71.07 1.40
N THR A 11 49.65 -71.08 0.72
CA THR A 11 49.33 -70.10 -0.33
C THR A 11 48.93 -68.79 0.34
N LEU A 12 49.81 -67.79 0.30
CA LEU A 12 49.45 -66.44 0.71
C LEU A 12 48.47 -65.85 -0.33
N PRO A 13 47.35 -65.24 0.08
CA PRO A 13 46.38 -64.65 -0.84
C PRO A 13 47.03 -63.48 -1.59
N ARG A 14 46.81 -63.47 -2.92
CA ARG A 14 47.31 -62.45 -3.84
C ARG A 14 46.70 -61.09 -3.47
N ARG A 15 47.53 -60.13 -3.05
CA ARG A 15 47.08 -58.77 -2.65
C ARG A 15 46.41 -58.06 -3.83
N GLN A 16 45.12 -57.75 -3.72
CA GLN A 16 44.37 -56.92 -4.66
C GLN A 16 44.72 -55.42 -4.50
N GLY A 17 45.98 -55.03 -4.73
CA GLY A 17 46.43 -53.64 -4.56
C GLY A 17 45.90 -52.65 -5.60
N GLY A 18 45.57 -53.12 -6.81
CA GLY A 18 45.11 -52.25 -7.90
C GLY A 18 43.63 -51.87 -7.81
N ALA A 19 42.75 -52.81 -7.46
CA ALA A 19 41.30 -52.59 -7.44
C ALA A 19 40.86 -51.56 -6.39
N VAL A 20 41.53 -51.53 -5.23
CA VAL A 20 41.25 -50.55 -4.16
C VAL A 20 41.56 -49.13 -4.61
N SER A 21 42.64 -48.93 -5.37
CA SER A 21 43.00 -47.60 -5.89
C SER A 21 41.97 -47.07 -6.90
N VAL A 22 41.45 -47.95 -7.77
CA VAL A 22 40.42 -47.59 -8.75
C VAL A 22 39.10 -47.23 -8.06
N LEU A 23 38.67 -48.03 -7.08
CA LEU A 23 37.46 -47.75 -6.30
C LEU A 23 37.59 -46.44 -5.50
N MET A 24 38.77 -46.14 -4.95
CA MET A 24 39.02 -44.89 -4.23
C MET A 24 38.90 -43.67 -5.15
N VAL A 25 39.47 -43.73 -6.35
CA VAL A 25 39.38 -42.64 -7.34
C VAL A 25 37.92 -42.41 -7.75
N ILE A 26 37.17 -43.48 -8.01
CA ILE A 26 35.74 -43.39 -8.35
C ILE A 26 34.94 -42.80 -7.18
N ALA A 27 35.19 -43.23 -5.94
CA ALA A 27 34.51 -42.71 -4.76
C ALA A 27 34.81 -41.22 -4.52
N LEU A 28 36.08 -40.81 -4.64
CA LEU A 28 36.47 -39.40 -4.54
C LEU A 28 35.86 -38.55 -5.65
N ALA A 29 35.83 -39.06 -6.88
CA ALA A 29 35.16 -38.40 -7.98
C ALA A 29 33.66 -38.24 -7.70
N ALA A 30 32.99 -39.29 -7.21
CA ALA A 30 31.58 -39.26 -6.85
C ALA A 30 31.28 -38.21 -5.77
N ILE A 31 32.07 -38.18 -4.69
CA ILE A 31 31.93 -37.18 -3.62
C ILE A 31 32.18 -35.77 -4.15
N GLY A 32 33.22 -35.59 -4.98
CA GLY A 32 33.53 -34.30 -5.62
C GLY A 32 32.40 -33.79 -6.51
N MET A 33 31.78 -34.68 -7.30
CA MET A 33 30.62 -34.35 -8.14
C MET A 33 29.40 -33.93 -7.31
N MET A 34 29.13 -34.65 -6.21
CA MET A 34 28.03 -34.25 -5.31
C MET A 34 28.29 -32.90 -4.64
N ALA A 35 29.53 -32.63 -4.22
CA ALA A 35 29.89 -31.33 -3.63
C ALA A 35 29.73 -30.19 -4.65
N ALA A 36 30.17 -30.41 -5.89
CA ALA A 36 30.00 -29.46 -6.99
C ALA A 36 28.52 -29.14 -7.27
N LEU A 37 27.67 -30.16 -7.33
CA LEU A 37 26.22 -29.99 -7.50
C LEU A 37 25.61 -29.22 -6.32
N ALA A 38 26.06 -29.49 -5.09
CA ALA A 38 25.56 -28.79 -3.90
C ALA A 38 25.90 -27.29 -3.94
N LEU A 39 27.08 -26.91 -4.45
CA LEU A 39 27.47 -25.51 -4.63
C LEU A 39 26.60 -24.80 -5.69
N ASP A 40 26.38 -25.44 -6.84
CA ASP A 40 25.53 -24.87 -7.89
C ASP A 40 24.06 -24.77 -7.45
N GLY A 41 23.57 -25.77 -6.72
CA GLY A 41 22.23 -25.76 -6.12
C GLY A 41 22.08 -24.65 -5.08
N GLY A 42 23.05 -24.49 -4.19
CA GLY A 42 23.07 -23.39 -3.21
C GLY A 42 23.09 -22.01 -3.87
N HIS A 43 23.90 -21.85 -4.92
CA HIS A 43 23.93 -20.63 -5.72
C HIS A 43 22.60 -20.34 -6.43
N MET A 44 21.96 -21.37 -6.98
CA MET A 44 20.65 -21.23 -7.62
C MET A 44 19.57 -20.80 -6.63
N LEU A 45 19.50 -21.46 -5.47
CA LEU A 45 18.52 -21.14 -4.42
C LEU A 45 18.72 -19.74 -3.88
N LEU A 46 19.98 -19.35 -3.61
CA LEU A 46 20.30 -18.00 -3.12
C LEU A 46 19.88 -16.93 -4.11
N ASN A 47 20.18 -17.09 -5.41
CA ASN A 47 19.79 -16.14 -6.43
C ASN A 47 18.28 -16.15 -6.71
N LYS A 48 17.59 -17.29 -6.56
CA LYS A 48 16.12 -17.34 -6.61
C LYS A 48 15.50 -16.50 -5.48
N THR A 49 15.98 -16.64 -4.25
CA THR A 49 15.48 -15.84 -3.11
C THR A 49 15.77 -14.35 -3.29
N ARG A 50 16.96 -13.99 -3.78
CA ARG A 50 17.30 -12.58 -4.06
C ARG A 50 16.43 -11.98 -5.17
N LEU A 51 16.20 -12.75 -6.24
CA LEU A 51 15.33 -12.33 -7.33
C LEU A 51 13.88 -12.15 -6.83
N GLN A 52 13.36 -13.10 -6.05
CA GLN A 52 12.01 -13.01 -5.50
C GLN A 52 11.85 -11.78 -4.61
N ASN A 53 12.78 -11.54 -3.67
CA ASN A 53 12.74 -10.35 -2.82
C ASN A 53 12.76 -9.05 -3.62
N ALA A 54 13.52 -9.00 -4.72
CA ALA A 54 13.59 -7.83 -5.58
C ALA A 54 12.30 -7.60 -6.38
N VAL A 55 11.67 -8.69 -6.87
CA VAL A 55 10.39 -8.66 -7.60
C VAL A 55 9.23 -8.33 -6.65
N ASP A 56 9.22 -8.87 -5.43
CA ASP A 56 8.25 -8.55 -4.37
C ASP A 56 8.31 -7.07 -4.00
N ALA A 57 9.51 -6.55 -3.74
CA ALA A 57 9.71 -5.14 -3.47
C ALA A 57 9.26 -4.26 -4.66
N ALA A 58 9.58 -4.68 -5.89
CA ALA A 58 9.14 -3.99 -7.11
C ALA A 58 7.62 -3.96 -7.26
N ALA A 59 6.94 -5.08 -6.98
CA ALA A 59 5.48 -5.14 -7.01
C ALA A 59 4.86 -4.25 -5.92
N LEU A 60 5.37 -4.30 -4.67
CA LEU A 60 4.89 -3.46 -3.57
C LEU A 60 5.11 -1.97 -3.85
N GLY A 61 6.31 -1.57 -4.30
CA GLY A 61 6.63 -0.18 -4.64
C GLY A 61 5.81 0.33 -5.83
N GLY A 62 5.60 -0.53 -6.83
CA GLY A 62 4.70 -0.27 -7.94
C GLY A 62 3.26 -0.08 -7.47
N ALA A 63 2.71 -1.02 -6.70
CA ALA A 63 1.33 -0.97 -6.21
C ALA A 63 1.09 0.20 -5.24
N LYS A 64 2.08 0.56 -4.42
CA LYS A 64 2.03 1.78 -3.61
C LYS A 64 1.93 2.99 -4.52
N THR A 65 2.85 3.14 -5.49
CA THR A 65 2.81 4.27 -6.42
C THR A 65 1.49 4.32 -7.19
N LEU A 66 0.99 3.18 -7.66
CA LEU A 66 -0.31 3.06 -8.34
C LEU A 66 -1.44 3.62 -7.48
N SER A 67 -1.48 3.28 -6.19
CA SER A 67 -2.47 3.83 -5.25
C SER A 67 -2.34 5.36 -5.13
N GLN A 68 -1.13 5.92 -5.15
CA GLN A 68 -0.91 7.36 -5.05
C GLN A 68 -1.28 8.14 -6.32
N VAL A 69 -1.15 7.53 -7.49
CA VAL A 69 -1.37 8.18 -8.80
C VAL A 69 -2.61 7.67 -9.54
N SER A 70 -3.38 6.76 -8.93
CA SER A 70 -4.61 6.20 -9.49
C SER A 70 -5.54 7.31 -9.95
N GLY A 71 -6.10 7.21 -11.16
CA GLY A 71 -6.94 8.23 -11.81
C GLY A 71 -6.20 9.47 -12.34
N GLY A 72 -4.86 9.53 -12.26
CA GLY A 72 -4.05 10.62 -12.81
C GLY A 72 -3.61 10.35 -14.26
N MET A 73 -3.26 11.40 -14.99
CA MET A 73 -2.58 11.24 -16.28
C MET A 73 -1.24 10.50 -16.07
N ASN A 74 -0.91 9.53 -16.93
CA ASN A 74 0.34 8.74 -16.83
C ASN A 74 0.44 7.80 -15.62
N MET A 75 -0.68 7.40 -15.01
CA MET A 75 -0.69 6.43 -13.90
C MET A 75 0.08 5.15 -14.22
N ALA A 76 -0.16 4.55 -15.38
CA ALA A 76 0.49 3.29 -15.77
C ALA A 76 2.02 3.43 -15.95
N SER A 77 2.48 4.48 -16.63
CA SER A 77 3.90 4.70 -16.86
C SER A 77 4.66 5.10 -15.59
N THR A 78 4.04 5.90 -14.72
CA THR A 78 4.61 6.27 -13.41
C THR A 78 4.71 5.05 -12.50
N THR A 79 3.67 4.21 -12.46
CA THR A 79 3.66 2.94 -11.73
C THR A 79 4.77 2.00 -12.20
N ARG A 80 4.90 1.83 -13.54
CA ARG A 80 5.94 1.00 -14.13
C ARG A 80 7.34 1.54 -13.82
N ALA A 81 7.54 2.86 -13.91
CA ALA A 81 8.82 3.48 -13.58
C ALA A 81 9.20 3.23 -12.11
N ALA A 82 8.26 3.39 -11.17
CA ALA A 82 8.51 3.16 -9.76
C ALA A 82 8.80 1.68 -9.42
N ALA A 83 8.08 0.74 -10.04
CA ALA A 83 8.35 -0.69 -9.89
C ALA A 83 9.75 -1.05 -10.40
N LEU A 84 10.13 -0.56 -11.58
CA LEU A 84 11.45 -0.81 -12.18
C LEU A 84 12.60 -0.10 -11.44
N ASP A 85 12.36 1.09 -10.87
CA ASP A 85 13.32 1.76 -9.99
C ASP A 85 13.55 0.95 -8.71
N THR A 86 12.48 0.47 -8.09
CA THR A 86 12.56 -0.36 -6.89
C THR A 86 13.30 -1.67 -7.16
N LEU A 87 13.05 -2.32 -8.31
CA LEU A 87 13.80 -3.48 -8.78
C LEU A 87 15.29 -3.15 -8.93
N SER A 88 15.61 -2.03 -9.56
CA SER A 88 16.99 -1.58 -9.80
C SER A 88 17.74 -1.29 -8.50
N ARG A 89 17.09 -0.65 -7.51
CA ARG A 89 17.68 -0.41 -6.19
C ARG A 89 17.96 -1.71 -5.44
N ASN A 90 17.03 -2.67 -5.51
CA ASN A 90 17.25 -4.00 -4.92
C ASN A 90 18.37 -4.76 -5.63
N ALA A 91 18.43 -4.71 -6.96
CA ALA A 91 19.51 -5.33 -7.73
C ALA A 91 20.89 -4.74 -7.36
N ASN A 92 20.97 -3.43 -7.16
CA ASN A 92 22.21 -2.73 -6.77
C ASN A 92 22.55 -2.81 -5.27
N ALA A 93 21.70 -3.46 -4.45
CA ALA A 93 21.98 -3.64 -3.03
C ALA A 93 23.22 -4.52 -2.79
N VAL A 94 23.89 -4.31 -1.66
CA VAL A 94 25.08 -5.08 -1.28
C VAL A 94 24.74 -6.57 -1.24
N GLY A 95 25.51 -7.37 -1.96
CA GLY A 95 25.31 -8.81 -2.08
C GLY A 95 24.55 -9.26 -3.33
N ASN A 96 23.95 -8.34 -4.10
CA ASN A 96 23.18 -8.65 -5.31
C ASN A 96 23.94 -8.37 -6.62
N ALA A 97 25.28 -8.38 -6.59
CA ALA A 97 26.12 -8.02 -7.75
C ALA A 97 25.80 -8.81 -9.03
N GLU A 98 25.49 -10.10 -8.91
CA GLU A 98 25.10 -10.92 -10.08
C GLU A 98 23.74 -10.49 -10.66
N LEU A 99 22.79 -10.10 -9.80
CA LEU A 99 21.49 -9.58 -10.21
C LEU A 99 21.63 -8.19 -10.85
N ALA A 100 22.43 -7.29 -10.28
CA ALA A 100 22.76 -5.99 -10.88
C ALA A 100 23.35 -6.14 -12.28
N THR A 101 24.26 -7.11 -12.44
CA THR A 101 24.88 -7.42 -13.74
C THR A 101 23.84 -7.90 -14.76
N ALA A 102 22.89 -8.75 -14.35
CA ALA A 102 21.83 -9.24 -15.22
C ALA A 102 20.81 -8.16 -15.62
N VAL A 103 20.50 -7.24 -14.70
CA VAL A 103 19.64 -6.07 -14.97
C VAL A 103 20.32 -5.11 -15.94
N ALA A 104 21.66 -5.00 -15.89
CA ALA A 104 22.49 -4.22 -16.82
C ALA A 104 22.02 -2.75 -17.01
N GLY A 105 21.45 -2.14 -15.96
CA GLY A 105 20.89 -0.79 -16.03
C GLY A 105 19.62 -0.66 -16.90
N ASN A 106 19.05 -1.76 -17.39
CA ASN A 106 17.83 -1.79 -18.18
C ASN A 106 16.77 -2.71 -17.53
N PRO A 107 16.20 -2.32 -16.38
CA PRO A 107 15.22 -3.13 -15.66
C PRO A 107 13.96 -3.43 -16.50
N GLY A 108 13.60 -2.54 -17.45
CA GLY A 108 12.43 -2.73 -18.31
C GLY A 108 12.58 -3.79 -19.40
N ALA A 109 13.81 -4.19 -19.72
CA ALA A 109 14.09 -5.36 -20.56
C ALA A 109 14.22 -6.65 -19.73
N PHE A 110 14.60 -6.53 -18.45
CA PHE A 110 14.77 -7.65 -17.53
C PHE A 110 13.44 -8.13 -16.91
N ALA A 111 12.54 -7.20 -16.58
CA ALA A 111 11.26 -7.49 -15.94
C ALA A 111 10.08 -6.88 -16.70
N ALA A 112 8.96 -7.61 -16.74
CA ALA A 112 7.67 -7.11 -17.21
C ALA A 112 6.85 -6.60 -16.02
N VAL A 113 6.26 -5.41 -16.18
CA VAL A 113 5.33 -4.81 -15.20
C VAL A 113 3.98 -4.63 -15.87
N GLU A 114 2.96 -5.21 -15.27
CA GLU A 114 1.60 -5.27 -15.81
C GLU A 114 0.59 -4.91 -14.72
N LEU A 115 -0.56 -4.38 -15.13
CA LEU A 115 -1.60 -3.86 -14.24
C LEU A 115 -2.92 -4.62 -14.45
N SER A 116 -3.75 -4.68 -13.41
CA SER A 116 -5.10 -5.27 -13.48
C SER A 116 -6.05 -4.64 -12.45
N SER A 117 -7.35 -4.67 -12.72
CA SER A 117 -8.40 -4.35 -11.73
C SER A 117 -8.71 -5.53 -10.80
N SER A 118 -8.19 -6.72 -11.09
CA SER A 118 -8.38 -7.94 -10.30
C SER A 118 -7.07 -8.64 -9.99
N VAL A 119 -6.94 -9.20 -8.79
CA VAL A 119 -5.79 -10.03 -8.40
C VAL A 119 -5.63 -11.27 -9.29
N TYR A 120 -6.73 -11.73 -9.91
CA TYR A 120 -6.75 -12.89 -10.80
C TYR A 120 -6.41 -12.54 -12.27
N GLY A 121 -6.35 -11.25 -12.61
CA GLY A 121 -6.14 -10.77 -13.97
C GLY A 121 -7.43 -10.56 -14.77
N PRO A 122 -7.32 -10.33 -16.10
CA PRO A 122 -6.09 -10.34 -16.89
C PRO A 122 -5.16 -9.18 -16.51
N PHE A 123 -3.86 -9.45 -16.53
CA PHE A 123 -2.82 -8.44 -16.36
C PHE A 123 -2.30 -8.01 -17.73
N SER A 124 -2.16 -6.71 -17.93
CA SER A 124 -1.59 -6.15 -19.15
C SER A 124 -0.97 -4.78 -18.88
N TYR A 125 -0.16 -4.28 -19.80
CA TYR A 125 0.34 -2.91 -19.75
C TYR A 125 -0.16 -2.16 -21.01
N PRO A 126 -0.74 -0.94 -20.88
CA PRO A 126 -0.87 -0.13 -19.67
C PRO A 126 -1.97 -0.58 -18.69
N GLY A 127 -2.74 -1.63 -18.99
CA GLY A 127 -3.82 -2.11 -18.14
C GLY A 127 -5.09 -1.25 -18.22
N PRO A 128 -6.14 -1.61 -17.46
CA PRO A 128 -7.38 -0.84 -17.42
C PRO A 128 -7.23 0.44 -16.58
N SER A 129 -8.09 1.44 -16.79
CA SER A 129 -8.04 2.72 -16.08
C SER A 129 -8.38 2.62 -14.59
N ASP A 130 -9.05 1.54 -14.17
CA ASP A 130 -9.40 1.21 -12.79
C ASP A 130 -8.44 0.18 -12.18
N ALA A 131 -7.22 0.04 -12.72
CA ALA A 131 -6.25 -0.91 -12.20
C ALA A 131 -5.92 -0.66 -10.72
N LYS A 132 -5.97 -1.73 -9.92
CA LYS A 132 -5.65 -1.74 -8.49
C LYS A 132 -4.47 -2.65 -8.14
N TYR A 133 -4.10 -3.56 -9.05
CA TYR A 133 -3.09 -4.58 -8.82
C TYR A 133 -1.93 -4.41 -9.80
N VAL A 134 -0.71 -4.62 -9.31
CA VAL A 134 0.54 -4.61 -10.07
C VAL A 134 1.15 -6.00 -10.05
N ARG A 135 1.53 -6.51 -11.21
CA ARG A 135 2.29 -7.75 -11.35
C ARG A 135 3.65 -7.44 -11.96
N VAL A 136 4.71 -7.90 -11.28
CA VAL A 136 6.08 -7.86 -11.77
C VAL A 136 6.53 -9.28 -12.03
N SER A 137 7.07 -9.55 -13.23
CA SER A 137 7.56 -10.88 -13.60
C SER A 137 8.92 -10.82 -14.26
N VAL A 138 9.77 -11.79 -13.92
CA VAL A 138 11.05 -12.06 -14.57
C VAL A 138 10.99 -13.50 -15.07
N PRO A 139 10.71 -13.72 -16.38
CA PRO A 139 10.44 -15.05 -16.90
C PRO A 139 11.71 -15.93 -16.97
N SER A 140 12.89 -15.31 -17.09
CA SER A 140 14.15 -16.03 -17.10
C SER A 140 15.30 -15.14 -16.64
N TYR A 141 15.95 -15.54 -15.55
CA TYR A 141 17.22 -15.02 -15.07
C TYR A 141 18.28 -16.11 -15.18
N GLN A 142 19.15 -15.99 -16.19
CA GLN A 142 20.24 -16.92 -16.43
C GLN A 142 21.34 -16.73 -15.38
N LEU A 143 21.75 -17.83 -14.75
CA LEU A 143 22.79 -17.87 -13.74
C LEU A 143 24.04 -18.54 -14.29
N ASN A 144 25.19 -18.12 -13.78
CA ASN A 144 26.43 -18.83 -14.07
C ASN A 144 26.40 -20.23 -13.43
N GLY A 145 26.64 -21.25 -14.25
CA GLY A 145 26.78 -22.64 -13.82
C GLY A 145 28.25 -23.04 -13.86
N PHE A 146 28.88 -23.20 -12.70
CA PHE A 146 30.30 -23.57 -12.63
C PHE A 146 30.51 -25.05 -12.94
N PHE A 147 29.60 -25.89 -12.46
CA PHE A 147 29.58 -27.34 -12.64
C PHE A 147 28.28 -27.83 -13.32
N TRP A 148 27.33 -26.93 -13.58
CA TRP A 148 26.09 -27.24 -14.31
C TRP A 148 26.34 -27.80 -15.71
N SER A 149 27.38 -27.31 -16.40
CA SER A 149 27.82 -27.83 -17.70
C SER A 149 28.23 -29.30 -17.62
N PHE A 150 28.80 -29.73 -16.50
CA PHE A 150 29.14 -31.13 -16.26
C PHE A 150 27.88 -31.98 -16.07
N VAL A 151 26.88 -31.49 -15.32
CA VAL A 151 25.58 -32.15 -15.15
C VAL A 151 24.87 -32.32 -16.50
N GLN A 152 24.92 -31.31 -17.36
CA GLN A 152 24.40 -31.41 -18.73
C GLN A 152 25.15 -32.46 -19.57
N SER A 153 26.47 -32.62 -19.36
CA SER A 153 27.30 -33.58 -20.11
C SER A 153 27.16 -35.04 -19.65
N VAL A 154 26.78 -35.28 -18.40
CA VAL A 154 26.59 -36.61 -17.81
C VAL A 154 25.13 -37.06 -17.84
N GLY A 155 24.19 -36.11 -17.84
CA GLY A 155 22.76 -36.36 -18.05
C GLY A 155 22.39 -36.48 -19.54
N ASP A 156 21.10 -36.60 -19.82
CA ASP A 156 20.54 -36.70 -21.18
C ASP A 156 20.56 -35.36 -21.97
N GLY A 157 21.27 -34.34 -21.49
CA GLY A 157 21.29 -33.00 -22.07
C GLY A 157 19.98 -32.20 -21.95
N SER A 158 18.95 -32.74 -21.30
CA SER A 158 17.59 -32.15 -21.26
C SER A 158 17.40 -31.09 -20.16
N LEU A 159 18.39 -30.89 -19.28
CA LEU A 159 18.26 -30.05 -18.07
C LEU A 159 18.28 -28.53 -18.31
N GLY A 160 18.44 -28.07 -19.55
CA GLY A 160 18.42 -26.63 -19.90
C GLY A 160 19.52 -25.80 -19.21
N GLY A 161 19.59 -24.50 -19.55
CA GLY A 161 20.48 -23.56 -18.86
C GLY A 161 20.05 -23.36 -17.39
N LYS A 162 21.02 -23.14 -16.48
CA LYS A 162 20.75 -22.83 -15.07
C LYS A 162 20.07 -21.47 -14.99
N ALA A 163 18.76 -21.46 -14.83
CA ALA A 163 17.97 -20.23 -14.78
C ALA A 163 16.94 -20.29 -13.66
N VAL A 164 16.58 -19.12 -13.16
CA VAL A 164 15.49 -18.94 -12.19
C VAL A 164 14.48 -17.95 -12.74
N ALA A 165 13.24 -18.05 -12.27
CA ALA A 165 12.17 -17.11 -12.57
C ALA A 165 11.57 -16.62 -11.25
N ALA A 166 10.91 -15.46 -11.29
CA ALA A 166 10.20 -14.90 -10.16
C ALA A 166 9.00 -14.10 -10.66
N ILE A 167 7.94 -14.11 -9.85
CA ILE A 167 6.74 -13.33 -10.11
C ILE A 167 6.13 -12.87 -8.79
N ALA A 168 5.62 -11.64 -8.76
CA ALA A 168 4.97 -11.07 -7.60
C ALA A 168 3.77 -10.24 -8.03
N THR A 169 2.67 -10.36 -7.29
CA THR A 169 1.47 -9.54 -7.46
C THR A 169 1.22 -8.76 -6.17
N ALA A 170 1.04 -7.44 -6.27
CA ALA A 170 0.71 -6.59 -5.13
C ALA A 170 -0.55 -5.76 -5.43
N GLY A 171 -1.29 -5.40 -4.38
CA GLY A 171 -2.47 -4.56 -4.48
C GLY A 171 -3.08 -4.24 -3.11
N PRO A 172 -4.20 -3.50 -3.08
CA PRO A 172 -4.85 -3.09 -1.84
C PRO A 172 -5.48 -4.28 -1.10
N SER A 173 -5.56 -4.17 0.22
CA SER A 173 -6.27 -5.06 1.12
C SER A 173 -6.97 -4.27 2.22
N PRO A 174 -8.23 -4.59 2.56
CA PRO A 174 -8.96 -3.90 3.61
C PRO A 174 -8.25 -3.98 4.94
N THR A 175 -8.44 -2.92 5.71
CA THR A 175 -7.96 -2.85 7.09
C THR A 175 -9.06 -2.41 8.05
N ALA A 176 -8.89 -2.77 9.32
CA ALA A 176 -9.59 -2.15 10.43
C ALA A 176 -8.71 -0.99 10.93
N PRO A 177 -8.95 0.25 10.48
CA PRO A 177 -8.06 1.37 10.76
C PRO A 177 -8.01 1.71 12.25
N CYS A 178 -6.83 2.11 12.73
CA CYS A 178 -6.58 2.54 14.12
C CYS A 178 -6.29 4.04 14.21
N ASP A 179 -5.68 4.63 13.20
CA ASP A 179 -5.53 6.08 13.03
C ASP A 179 -6.82 6.69 12.46
N LEU A 180 -7.90 6.53 13.23
CA LEU A 180 -9.18 7.16 12.95
C LEU A 180 -9.16 8.60 13.43
N ALA A 181 -9.55 9.51 12.55
CA ALA A 181 -9.90 10.85 13.00
C ALA A 181 -11.09 10.74 13.96
N PRO A 182 -11.14 11.54 15.04
CA PRO A 182 -12.24 11.54 16.02
C PRO A 182 -13.45 12.29 15.46
N LEU A 183 -13.81 11.97 14.22
CA LEU A 183 -14.88 12.54 13.43
C LEU A 183 -15.78 11.40 12.96
N MET A 184 -17.03 11.75 12.68
CA MET A 184 -17.96 10.82 12.04
C MET A 184 -18.88 11.52 11.06
N VAL A 185 -19.37 10.73 10.11
CA VAL A 185 -20.44 11.12 9.20
C VAL A 185 -21.60 10.13 9.29
N CYS A 186 -22.78 10.57 8.88
CA CYS A 186 -23.99 9.76 8.95
C CYS A 186 -24.27 9.14 7.58
N GLY A 187 -24.18 7.80 7.52
CA GLY A 187 -24.48 7.06 6.31
C GLY A 187 -25.82 6.35 6.36
N ASP A 188 -26.35 6.02 5.18
CA ASP A 188 -27.51 5.14 5.01
C ASP A 188 -27.06 3.74 4.58
N ALA A 189 -27.33 2.73 5.40
CA ALA A 189 -26.99 1.33 5.14
C ALA A 189 -27.66 0.77 3.87
N SER A 190 -28.79 1.34 3.44
CA SER A 190 -29.50 0.91 2.23
C SER A 190 -28.90 1.46 0.93
N GLN A 191 -27.97 2.43 1.04
CA GLN A 191 -27.36 3.14 -0.07
C GLN A 191 -25.87 2.78 -0.22
N TYR A 192 -25.55 1.49 -0.05
CA TYR A 192 -24.20 0.95 -0.27
C TYR A 192 -24.16 0.13 -1.55
N ASP A 193 -23.64 0.72 -2.63
CA ASP A 193 -23.37 0.08 -3.91
C ASP A 193 -22.04 0.59 -4.49
N PRO A 194 -20.91 -0.04 -4.13
CA PRO A 194 -19.60 0.33 -4.63
C PRO A 194 -19.46 0.23 -6.15
N ALA A 195 -20.18 -0.67 -6.81
CA ALA A 195 -20.14 -0.84 -8.26
C ALA A 195 -20.80 0.34 -8.99
N ALA A 196 -21.82 0.94 -8.37
CA ALA A 196 -22.43 2.19 -8.83
C ALA A 196 -21.73 3.46 -8.31
N GLY A 197 -20.65 3.31 -7.52
CA GLY A 197 -19.91 4.43 -6.94
C GLY A 197 -20.59 5.11 -5.75
N ASN A 198 -21.55 4.44 -5.09
CA ASN A 198 -22.33 4.95 -3.97
C ASN A 198 -21.92 4.27 -2.65
N PHE A 199 -21.49 5.06 -1.67
CA PHE A 199 -20.92 4.60 -0.41
C PHE A 199 -21.70 5.17 0.76
N TRP A 200 -22.77 4.50 1.18
CA TRP A 200 -23.68 4.96 2.23
C TRP A 200 -24.24 6.37 1.96
N SER A 201 -24.64 6.64 0.72
CA SER A 201 -25.05 7.95 0.18
C SER A 201 -23.94 8.94 -0.16
N TYR A 202 -22.67 8.55 -0.09
CA TYR A 202 -21.55 9.38 -0.52
C TYR A 202 -21.00 8.93 -1.88
N HIS A 203 -20.78 9.89 -2.77
CA HIS A 203 -20.14 9.70 -4.06
C HIS A 203 -18.79 10.42 -4.08
N PHE A 204 -17.91 9.97 -4.97
CA PHE A 204 -16.60 10.58 -5.11
C PHE A 204 -16.66 12.08 -5.40
N GLY A 205 -15.87 12.83 -4.62
CA GLY A 205 -15.79 14.27 -4.72
C GLY A 205 -16.83 15.02 -3.90
N ASP A 206 -17.84 14.33 -3.32
CA ASP A 206 -18.88 14.98 -2.52
C ASP A 206 -18.25 15.83 -1.42
N LEU A 207 -18.61 17.12 -1.37
CA LEU A 207 -18.16 18.03 -0.33
C LEU A 207 -19.04 17.88 0.90
N VAL A 208 -18.44 17.39 1.99
CA VAL A 208 -19.10 17.08 3.24
C VAL A 208 -18.57 17.98 4.36
N VAL A 209 -19.48 18.50 5.18
CA VAL A 209 -19.11 19.15 6.46
C VAL A 209 -18.84 18.04 7.48
N LEU A 210 -17.57 17.78 7.75
CA LEU A 210 -17.11 16.73 8.66
C LEU A 210 -17.26 17.12 10.14
N LYS A 211 -17.26 18.42 10.39
CA LYS A 211 -17.47 19.00 11.70
C LYS A 211 -18.31 20.27 11.54
N THR A 212 -19.44 20.32 12.22
CA THR A 212 -20.27 21.52 12.31
C THR A 212 -19.72 22.52 13.30
N ALA A 213 -20.09 23.79 13.13
CA ALA A 213 -19.80 24.86 14.07
C ALA A 213 -20.92 25.07 15.09
N ALA A 214 -20.63 25.88 16.13
CA ALA A 214 -21.61 26.25 17.15
C ALA A 214 -22.80 27.01 16.54
N GLY A 215 -24.02 26.53 16.82
CA GLY A 215 -25.26 27.10 16.29
C GLY A 215 -25.90 26.28 15.16
N ASN A 216 -25.18 25.31 14.60
CA ASN A 216 -25.66 24.50 13.48
C ASN A 216 -26.39 23.25 13.96
N THR A 217 -27.38 22.79 13.18
CA THR A 217 -28.03 21.50 13.39
C THR A 217 -27.08 20.37 12.98
N SER A 218 -26.75 19.50 13.94
CA SER A 218 -26.00 18.28 13.67
C SER A 218 -26.97 17.12 13.41
N PRO A 219 -26.65 16.21 12.47
CA PRO A 219 -27.45 15.01 12.23
C PRO A 219 -27.61 14.08 13.45
N ILE A 220 -26.71 14.19 14.44
CA ILE A 220 -26.73 13.44 15.71
C ILE A 220 -27.26 14.28 16.90
N GLY A 221 -28.00 15.34 16.58
CA GLY A 221 -28.72 16.17 17.54
C GLY A 221 -27.91 17.32 18.15
N PRO A 222 -28.59 18.23 18.87
CA PRO A 222 -27.98 19.44 19.41
C PRO A 222 -26.82 19.16 20.38
N GLY A 223 -25.77 19.98 20.31
CA GLY A 223 -24.59 19.89 21.19
C GLY A 223 -23.52 18.87 20.75
N ASN A 224 -23.84 18.05 19.75
CA ASN A 224 -22.87 17.21 19.06
C ASN A 224 -22.34 17.92 17.81
N PHE A 225 -21.03 17.80 17.57
CA PHE A 225 -20.35 18.46 16.44
C PHE A 225 -19.64 17.44 15.55
N GLN A 226 -20.25 16.25 15.41
CA GLN A 226 -19.68 15.10 14.69
C GLN A 226 -18.35 14.58 15.25
N LEU A 227 -18.02 14.93 16.50
CA LEU A 227 -16.84 14.42 17.19
C LEU A 227 -17.13 13.09 17.86
N LEU A 228 -16.15 12.19 17.84
CA LEU A 228 -16.18 10.93 18.56
C LEU A 228 -15.35 11.02 19.84
N ASP A 229 -15.79 10.27 20.85
CA ASP A 229 -15.05 10.11 22.10
C ASP A 229 -14.11 8.89 21.99
N PHE A 230 -12.83 9.19 21.75
CA PHE A 230 -11.75 8.22 21.78
C PHE A 230 -10.89 8.32 23.06
N GLY A 231 -11.27 9.15 24.06
CA GLY A 231 -10.49 9.28 25.29
C GLY A 231 -10.72 10.57 26.08
N SER A 232 -9.63 11.23 26.50
CA SER A 232 -9.65 12.30 27.51
C SER A 232 -10.08 13.68 26.97
N GLY A 233 -11.16 13.73 26.19
CA GLY A 233 -11.74 14.97 25.69
C GLY A 233 -10.83 15.73 24.72
N GLY A 234 -10.72 17.05 24.87
CA GLY A 234 -10.13 17.92 23.85
C GLY A 234 -8.66 17.65 23.50
N SER A 235 -7.83 17.19 24.45
CA SER A 235 -6.43 16.85 24.15
C SER A 235 -6.31 15.63 23.23
N THR A 236 -7.17 14.62 23.42
CA THR A 236 -7.26 13.44 22.56
C THR A 236 -7.76 13.84 21.17
N VAL A 237 -8.80 14.67 21.10
CA VAL A 237 -9.29 15.21 19.82
C VAL A 237 -8.16 15.90 19.03
N ARG A 238 -7.30 16.67 19.69
CA ARG A 238 -6.13 17.29 19.04
C ARG A 238 -5.12 16.28 18.54
N GLN A 239 -4.76 15.28 19.34
CA GLN A 239 -3.75 14.27 18.97
C GLN A 239 -4.25 13.38 17.83
N ASP A 240 -5.49 12.92 17.91
CA ASP A 240 -6.09 12.07 16.88
C ASP A 240 -6.31 12.88 15.59
N LEU A 241 -6.79 14.13 15.70
CA LEU A 241 -6.84 15.04 14.55
C LEU A 241 -5.47 15.49 14.09
N ALA A 242 -4.37 15.22 14.78
CA ALA A 242 -3.01 15.40 14.26
C ALA A 242 -2.50 14.12 13.54
N GLY A 243 -3.23 13.01 13.60
CA GLY A 243 -2.82 11.69 13.08
C GLY A 243 -2.02 10.87 14.09
N GLY A 244 -2.30 11.05 15.38
CA GLY A 244 -1.75 10.23 16.47
C GLY A 244 -2.75 9.22 17.02
N GLY A 245 -3.84 8.93 16.29
CA GLY A 245 -4.87 8.02 16.74
C GLY A 245 -4.36 6.58 16.78
N SER A 246 -4.69 5.85 17.85
CA SER A 246 -4.26 4.46 18.03
C SER A 246 -5.43 3.51 18.30
N VAL A 247 -6.66 3.98 18.11
CA VAL A 247 -7.87 3.30 18.53
C VAL A 247 -8.50 2.58 17.34
N CYS A 248 -8.25 1.29 17.26
CA CYS A 248 -8.80 0.44 16.21
C CYS A 248 -10.32 0.25 16.37
N ARG A 249 -11.04 0.26 15.24
CA ARG A 249 -12.46 -0.10 15.16
C ARG A 249 -12.69 -1.02 13.97
N ALA A 250 -13.68 -1.89 14.10
CA ALA A 250 -14.17 -2.75 13.03
C ALA A 250 -15.61 -2.38 12.65
N VAL A 251 -16.03 -2.79 11.45
CA VAL A 251 -17.43 -2.74 11.05
C VAL A 251 -18.26 -3.59 12.00
N GLY A 252 -19.40 -3.06 12.46
CA GLY A 252 -20.25 -3.70 13.47
C GLY A 252 -19.93 -3.31 14.92
N ASP A 253 -18.81 -2.63 15.18
CA ASP A 253 -18.55 -2.01 16.47
C ASP A 253 -19.50 -0.82 16.71
N THR A 254 -19.43 -0.27 17.93
CA THR A 254 -20.09 1.00 18.26
C THR A 254 -19.06 2.05 18.68
N VAL A 255 -19.31 3.30 18.30
CA VAL A 255 -18.51 4.47 18.71
C VAL A 255 -19.39 5.41 19.54
N GLN A 256 -18.79 6.04 20.55
CA GLN A 256 -19.49 7.06 21.36
C GLN A 256 -19.24 8.45 20.76
N THR A 257 -20.28 9.29 20.72
CA THR A 257 -20.12 10.70 20.35
C THR A 257 -19.55 11.49 21.52
N SER A 258 -18.69 12.48 21.23
CA SER A 258 -18.18 13.44 22.22
C SER A 258 -18.94 14.76 22.08
N PRO A 259 -19.83 15.12 23.02
CA PRO A 259 -20.46 16.44 23.03
C PRO A 259 -19.41 17.55 23.24
N GLY A 260 -19.71 18.74 22.73
CA GLY A 260 -18.83 19.91 22.85
C GLY A 260 -17.99 20.19 21.60
N ASN A 261 -17.77 21.48 21.33
CA ASN A 261 -17.28 21.92 20.02
C ASN A 261 -15.76 21.75 19.85
N THR A 262 -14.98 21.82 20.94
CA THR A 262 -13.53 21.54 20.96
C THR A 262 -12.74 22.29 19.87
N VAL A 263 -13.14 23.52 19.55
CA VAL A 263 -12.61 24.29 18.39
C VAL A 263 -11.10 24.48 18.45
N GLY A 264 -10.58 24.90 19.60
CA GLY A 264 -9.15 25.13 19.80
C GLY A 264 -8.35 23.85 19.54
N PRO A 265 -8.53 22.78 20.32
CA PRO A 265 -7.79 21.55 20.12
C PRO A 265 -7.97 20.91 18.73
N ALA A 266 -9.18 20.97 18.16
CA ALA A 266 -9.44 20.45 16.82
C ALA A 266 -8.65 21.20 15.73
N SER A 267 -8.66 22.53 15.76
CA SER A 267 -7.89 23.35 14.80
C SER A 267 -6.38 23.16 14.98
N GLN A 268 -5.89 23.05 16.21
CA GLN A 268 -4.47 22.80 16.50
C GLN A 268 -4.00 21.48 15.89
N GLY A 269 -4.78 20.41 16.06
CA GLY A 269 -4.44 19.08 15.53
C GLY A 269 -4.54 19.02 14.00
N LEU A 270 -5.69 19.42 13.46
CA LEU A 270 -5.96 19.33 12.02
C LEU A 270 -4.96 20.16 11.19
N ASN A 271 -4.65 21.38 11.65
CA ASN A 271 -3.87 22.33 10.86
C ASN A 271 -2.38 21.95 10.74
N THR A 272 -1.90 20.97 11.52
CA THR A 272 -0.56 20.37 11.34
C THR A 272 -0.38 19.82 9.92
N ARG A 273 -1.45 19.30 9.30
CA ARG A 273 -1.47 18.82 7.90
C ARG A 273 -1.15 19.91 6.88
N PHE A 274 -1.41 21.16 7.22
CA PHE A 274 -1.13 22.34 6.41
C PHE A 274 0.19 23.01 6.79
N GLY A 275 0.98 22.41 7.69
CA GLY A 275 2.21 23.00 8.21
C GLY A 275 1.99 24.14 9.20
N ILE A 276 0.80 24.23 9.80
CA ILE A 276 0.44 25.27 10.76
C ILE A 276 0.42 24.66 12.16
N TYR A 277 1.38 25.06 13.00
CA TYR A 277 1.61 24.50 14.33
C TYR A 277 1.26 25.52 15.42
N ASN A 278 0.08 25.39 16.00
CA ASN A 278 -0.38 26.22 17.10
C ASN A 278 -0.65 25.34 18.33
N GLY A 279 -0.20 25.75 19.52
CA GLY A 279 -0.33 24.96 20.74
C GLY A 279 0.74 23.86 20.88
N PRO A 280 0.51 22.82 21.70
CA PRO A 280 1.51 21.79 21.99
C PRO A 280 1.54 20.69 20.91
N VAL A 281 1.79 21.09 19.66
CA VAL A 281 1.99 20.22 18.49
C VAL A 281 3.22 20.71 17.73
N SER A 282 3.97 19.79 17.12
CA SER A 282 5.24 20.09 16.46
C SER A 282 5.35 19.41 15.10
N ALA A 283 6.20 19.95 14.22
CA ALA A 283 6.47 19.35 12.90
C ALA A 283 7.28 18.06 12.99
N SER A 284 8.02 17.82 14.09
CA SER A 284 8.77 16.58 14.29
C SER A 284 7.84 15.42 14.62
N ASP A 285 6.78 15.67 15.40
CA ASP A 285 5.82 14.64 15.79
C ASP A 285 4.74 14.47 14.72
N TYR A 286 4.32 15.59 14.11
CA TYR A 286 3.24 15.64 13.13
C TYR A 286 3.69 16.39 11.87
N PRO A 287 4.46 15.76 10.96
CA PRO A 287 4.88 16.40 9.73
C PRO A 287 3.68 16.87 8.88
N PRO A 288 3.88 17.90 8.03
CA PRO A 288 2.82 18.40 7.16
C PRO A 288 2.53 17.42 6.02
N ASP A 289 1.47 17.69 5.26
CA ASP A 289 1.25 17.02 3.97
C ASP A 289 2.33 17.41 2.96
N LEU A 290 2.55 16.55 1.96
CA LEU A 290 3.40 16.87 0.82
C LEU A 290 2.92 18.14 0.09
N VAL A 291 1.60 18.37 0.04
CA VAL A 291 0.97 19.53 -0.59
C VAL A 291 0.02 20.25 0.38
N THR A 292 0.46 21.41 0.86
CA THR A 292 -0.23 22.21 1.89
C THR A 292 -1.07 23.36 1.35
N SER A 293 -1.11 23.57 0.03
CA SER A 293 -1.90 24.64 -0.59
C SER A 293 -3.41 24.42 -0.42
N SER A 294 -4.14 25.50 -0.17
CA SER A 294 -5.61 25.53 -0.11
C SER A 294 -6.14 26.81 -0.75
N SER A 295 -7.46 26.92 -0.87
CA SER A 295 -8.14 28.12 -1.35
C SER A 295 -7.85 29.35 -0.46
N SER A 296 -7.79 30.54 -1.09
CA SER A 296 -7.70 31.84 -0.43
C SER A 296 -8.57 32.86 -1.19
N PRO A 297 -9.62 33.43 -0.58
CA PRO A 297 -10.08 33.23 0.80
C PRO A 297 -10.57 31.80 1.07
N ALA A 298 -10.66 31.39 2.34
CA ALA A 298 -11.19 30.07 2.69
C ALA A 298 -12.71 29.98 2.42
N MET A 299 -13.21 28.78 2.18
CA MET A 299 -14.65 28.52 2.10
C MET A 299 -15.33 28.73 3.45
N THR A 300 -16.58 29.15 3.39
CA THR A 300 -17.46 29.39 4.54
C THR A 300 -18.72 28.54 4.42
N TYR A 301 -19.42 28.29 5.52
CA TYR A 301 -20.72 27.60 5.48
C TYR A 301 -21.85 28.60 5.77
N ASN A 302 -22.92 28.54 4.99
CA ASN A 302 -24.11 29.35 5.16
C ASN A 302 -25.19 28.52 5.84
N ASP A 303 -25.45 28.80 7.13
CA ASP A 303 -26.38 28.03 7.95
C ASP A 303 -27.83 28.16 7.50
N THR A 304 -28.22 29.33 6.97
CA THR A 304 -29.59 29.59 6.49
C THR A 304 -29.92 28.78 5.25
N LEU A 305 -28.94 28.60 4.37
CA LEU A 305 -29.07 27.86 3.11
C LEU A 305 -28.55 26.42 3.21
N ALA A 306 -28.01 26.03 4.36
CA ALA A 306 -27.38 24.74 4.63
C ALA A 306 -26.32 24.33 3.57
N GLN A 307 -25.53 25.29 3.07
CA GLN A 307 -24.60 25.08 1.95
C GLN A 307 -23.21 25.68 2.18
N ALA A 308 -22.18 25.05 1.62
CA ALA A 308 -20.85 25.64 1.52
C ALA A 308 -20.83 26.78 0.48
N GLN A 309 -20.10 27.84 0.79
CA GLN A 309 -19.94 29.02 -0.06
C GLN A 309 -18.47 29.39 -0.22
N TYR A 310 -18.13 29.87 -1.41
CA TYR A 310 -16.84 30.49 -1.73
C TYR A 310 -17.10 31.85 -2.36
N LYS A 311 -16.53 32.90 -1.77
CA LYS A 311 -16.79 34.31 -2.16
C LYS A 311 -18.30 34.64 -2.28
N GLY A 312 -19.12 34.04 -1.41
CA GLY A 312 -20.57 34.25 -1.36
C GLY A 312 -21.40 33.43 -2.38
N GLN A 313 -20.76 32.65 -3.26
CA GLN A 313 -21.42 31.76 -4.21
C GLN A 313 -21.47 30.33 -3.68
N ALA A 314 -22.51 29.57 -4.02
CA ALA A 314 -22.63 28.16 -3.62
C ALA A 314 -21.50 27.32 -4.24
N VAL A 315 -20.89 26.47 -3.44
CA VAL A 315 -19.87 25.52 -3.92
C VAL A 315 -20.57 24.31 -4.52
N THR A 316 -20.17 23.96 -5.73
CA THR A 316 -20.60 22.77 -6.44
C THR A 316 -19.44 21.81 -6.59
N SER A 317 -19.71 20.51 -6.42
CA SER A 317 -18.75 19.44 -6.69
C SER A 317 -19.20 18.66 -7.93
N SER A 318 -18.25 18.36 -8.81
CA SER A 318 -18.48 17.50 -9.97
C SER A 318 -17.26 16.63 -10.22
N GLY A 319 -17.36 15.32 -9.97
CA GLY A 319 -16.29 14.38 -10.28
C GLY A 319 -14.99 14.65 -9.50
N GLY A 320 -15.09 15.23 -8.30
CA GLY A 320 -13.95 15.63 -7.48
C GLY A 320 -13.55 17.11 -7.62
N ASP A 321 -13.98 17.78 -8.70
CA ASP A 321 -13.63 19.18 -8.93
C ASP A 321 -14.60 20.12 -8.20
N LEU A 322 -14.07 21.09 -7.45
CA LEU A 322 -14.86 22.13 -6.78
C LEU A 322 -14.88 23.43 -7.58
N SER A 323 -16.06 24.04 -7.66
CA SER A 323 -16.20 25.38 -8.22
C SER A 323 -17.30 26.17 -7.53
N ALA A 324 -17.25 27.50 -7.64
CA ALA A 324 -18.32 28.39 -7.21
C ALA A 324 -18.38 29.62 -8.11
N GLY A 325 -19.56 29.95 -8.63
CA GLY A 325 -19.74 31.10 -9.54
C GLY A 325 -18.91 31.03 -10.83
N GLY A 326 -18.52 29.82 -11.26
CA GLY A 326 -17.65 29.61 -12.43
C GLY A 326 -16.14 29.68 -12.14
N GLU A 327 -15.74 29.95 -10.89
CA GLU A 327 -14.33 29.89 -10.46
C GLU A 327 -14.01 28.50 -9.89
N ALA A 328 -12.89 27.91 -10.29
CA ALA A 328 -12.36 26.68 -9.70
C ALA A 328 -11.78 26.94 -8.30
N ILE A 329 -11.94 25.97 -7.41
CA ILE A 329 -11.47 26.01 -6.02
C ILE A 329 -10.52 24.81 -5.83
N PRO A 330 -9.30 25.00 -5.28
CA PRO A 330 -8.40 23.90 -5.01
C PRO A 330 -9.06 22.74 -4.25
N ASP A 331 -9.01 21.55 -4.83
CA ASP A 331 -9.75 20.37 -4.40
C ASP A 331 -8.89 19.09 -4.40
N TYR A 332 -9.53 17.94 -4.25
CA TYR A 332 -8.89 16.62 -4.23
C TYR A 332 -8.18 16.27 -5.54
N ASN A 333 -8.73 16.62 -6.69
CA ASN A 333 -8.12 16.30 -7.99
C ASN A 333 -6.89 17.18 -8.22
N ASP A 334 -6.97 18.47 -7.86
CA ASP A 334 -5.83 19.38 -7.88
C ASP A 334 -4.71 18.90 -6.94
N TRP A 335 -5.07 18.49 -5.72
CA TRP A 335 -4.11 17.94 -4.75
C TRP A 335 -3.45 16.67 -5.29
N ARG A 336 -4.21 15.73 -5.87
CA ARG A 336 -3.65 14.51 -6.49
C ARG A 336 -2.70 14.82 -7.64
N ALA A 337 -3.06 15.77 -8.50
CA ALA A 337 -2.20 16.19 -9.60
C ALA A 337 -0.87 16.78 -9.09
N GLN A 338 -0.94 17.62 -8.05
CA GLN A 338 0.25 18.20 -7.42
C GLN A 338 1.10 17.15 -6.71
N VAL A 339 0.50 16.23 -5.97
CA VAL A 339 1.21 15.13 -5.31
C VAL A 339 1.91 14.25 -6.35
N SER A 340 1.23 13.89 -7.44
CA SER A 340 1.84 13.14 -8.55
C SER A 340 3.05 13.88 -9.13
N ALA A 341 2.94 15.19 -9.35
CA ALA A 341 4.07 16.01 -9.82
C ALA A 341 5.21 16.07 -8.79
N CYS A 342 4.90 16.19 -7.49
CA CYS A 342 5.88 16.19 -6.41
C CYS A 342 6.65 14.87 -6.34
N VAL A 343 5.95 13.73 -6.41
CA VAL A 343 6.57 12.40 -6.40
C VAL A 343 7.40 12.17 -7.68
N ALA A 344 6.97 12.71 -8.82
CA ALA A 344 7.72 12.68 -10.07
C ALA A 344 8.94 13.63 -10.10
N GLY A 345 9.13 14.47 -9.08
CA GLY A 345 10.21 15.46 -9.03
C GLY A 345 10.03 16.66 -9.95
N SER A 346 8.85 16.83 -10.55
CA SER A 346 8.50 17.95 -11.44
C SER A 346 7.57 18.98 -10.80
N GLY A 347 7.06 18.69 -9.59
CA GLY A 347 6.14 19.55 -8.86
C GLY A 347 6.80 20.78 -8.22
N THR A 348 5.99 21.81 -8.00
CA THR A 348 6.38 23.04 -7.29
C THR A 348 5.61 23.15 -5.98
N GLY A 349 6.21 23.70 -4.93
CA GLY A 349 5.53 23.89 -3.63
C GLY A 349 5.46 22.64 -2.74
N CYS A 350 6.14 21.57 -3.14
CA CYS A 350 6.22 20.32 -2.38
C CYS A 350 6.95 20.54 -1.05
N GLN A 351 6.37 20.10 0.06
CA GLN A 351 7.00 20.20 1.38
C GLN A 351 8.16 19.20 1.51
N SER A 352 9.36 19.69 1.80
CA SER A 352 10.56 18.85 1.90
C SER A 352 10.52 17.79 3.02
N ASN A 353 9.80 18.08 4.10
CA ASN A 353 9.50 17.16 5.21
C ASN A 353 8.05 16.68 5.18
N GLY A 354 7.35 16.87 4.05
CA GLY A 354 5.96 16.49 3.90
C GLY A 354 5.80 14.98 3.79
N VAL A 355 4.73 14.47 4.40
CA VAL A 355 4.32 13.06 4.31
C VAL A 355 3.10 12.96 3.41
N PHE A 356 3.04 11.89 2.63
CA PHE A 356 1.93 11.60 1.73
C PHE A 356 0.62 11.37 2.50
N GLU A 357 -0.51 11.78 1.90
CA GLU A 357 -1.87 11.56 2.42
C GLU A 357 -2.17 12.07 3.84
N ARG A 358 -1.37 13.00 4.37
CA ARG A 358 -1.66 13.60 5.68
C ARG A 358 -3.00 14.31 5.66
N ARG A 359 -3.41 14.92 4.54
CA ARG A 359 -4.73 15.55 4.40
C ARG A 359 -5.90 14.58 4.19
N MET A 360 -5.64 13.28 4.07
CA MET A 360 -6.68 12.25 4.04
C MET A 360 -7.05 11.83 5.46
N LEU A 361 -8.30 12.04 5.85
CA LEU A 361 -8.83 11.58 7.12
C LEU A 361 -9.59 10.27 6.94
N LYS A 362 -9.32 9.31 7.81
CA LYS A 362 -10.11 8.09 7.96
C LYS A 362 -11.21 8.39 8.96
N ILE A 363 -12.46 8.35 8.50
CA ILE A 363 -13.62 8.79 9.28
C ILE A 363 -14.61 7.65 9.38
N VAL A 364 -15.22 7.52 10.55
CA VAL A 364 -16.28 6.54 10.78
C VAL A 364 -17.55 6.96 10.05
N VAL A 365 -18.11 6.07 9.24
CA VAL A 365 -19.46 6.19 8.70
C VAL A 365 -20.40 5.44 9.63
N GLY A 366 -21.27 6.18 10.33
CA GLY A 366 -22.15 5.63 11.36
C GLY A 366 -23.63 5.66 10.96
N ASN A 367 -24.42 4.76 11.55
CA ASN A 367 -25.88 4.80 11.42
C ASN A 367 -26.48 5.77 12.45
N CYS A 368 -26.87 6.96 11.98
CA CYS A 368 -27.42 8.02 12.83
C CYS A 368 -28.95 7.95 13.01
N THR A 369 -29.62 6.95 12.42
CA THR A 369 -31.09 6.85 12.43
C THR A 369 -31.63 6.79 13.86
N GLY A 370 -32.55 7.70 14.18
CA GLY A 370 -33.24 7.74 15.48
C GLY A 370 -32.39 8.20 16.67
N LYS A 371 -31.20 8.79 16.44
CA LYS A 371 -30.31 9.26 17.52
C LYS A 371 -30.58 10.73 17.86
N GLN A 372 -30.59 11.08 19.15
CA GLN A 372 -31.05 12.39 19.65
C GLN A 372 -30.09 12.95 20.71
N GLY A 373 -29.11 13.76 20.31
CA GLY A 373 -28.32 14.66 21.16
C GLY A 373 -27.46 13.99 22.26
N GLY A 374 -26.52 14.74 22.83
CA GLY A 374 -25.65 14.25 23.91
C GLY A 374 -24.73 13.09 23.52
N SER A 375 -24.09 12.46 24.52
CA SER A 375 -23.21 11.30 24.30
C SER A 375 -24.05 10.09 23.93
N THR A 376 -23.96 9.64 22.68
CA THR A 376 -24.78 8.55 22.13
C THR A 376 -23.90 7.51 21.44
N SER A 377 -24.30 6.24 21.60
CA SER A 377 -23.69 5.11 20.90
C SER A 377 -24.19 5.00 19.45
N ILE A 378 -23.26 5.04 18.50
CA ILE A 378 -23.50 4.96 17.06
C ILE A 378 -22.91 3.65 16.51
N PRO A 379 -23.72 2.79 15.86
CA PRO A 379 -23.21 1.64 15.13
C PRO A 379 -22.35 2.05 13.93
N VAL A 380 -21.19 1.41 13.77
CA VAL A 380 -20.29 1.61 12.63
C VAL A 380 -20.80 0.85 11.42
N LEU A 381 -21.16 1.59 10.35
CA LEU A 381 -21.50 1.02 9.05
C LEU A 381 -20.25 0.71 8.22
N GLY A 382 -19.23 1.57 8.34
CA GLY A 382 -17.99 1.46 7.58
C GLY A 382 -17.04 2.62 7.87
N PHE A 383 -16.03 2.75 7.02
CA PHE A 383 -15.03 3.81 7.10
C PHE A 383 -14.94 4.52 5.74
N GLY A 384 -14.90 5.85 5.77
CA GLY A 384 -14.73 6.70 4.59
C GLY A 384 -13.42 7.47 4.64
N CYS A 385 -12.83 7.68 3.47
CA CYS A 385 -11.67 8.53 3.30
C CYS A 385 -12.14 9.93 2.90
N TYR A 386 -11.69 10.96 3.61
CA TYR A 386 -12.08 12.34 3.33
C TYR A 386 -10.86 13.24 3.20
N PHE A 387 -10.71 13.87 2.04
CA PHE A 387 -9.68 14.86 1.80
C PHE A 387 -10.06 16.21 2.42
N VAL A 388 -9.24 16.68 3.34
CA VAL A 388 -9.44 17.99 3.98
C VAL A 388 -8.98 19.10 3.03
N VAL A 389 -9.94 19.88 2.55
CA VAL A 389 -9.73 20.89 1.49
C VAL A 389 -9.05 22.19 1.98
N GLN A 390 -9.19 22.52 3.26
CA GLN A 390 -8.65 23.76 3.82
C GLN A 390 -8.35 23.64 5.33
N PRO A 391 -7.47 24.49 5.90
CA PRO A 391 -7.28 24.54 7.33
C PRO A 391 -8.56 24.99 8.05
N MET A 392 -8.71 24.52 9.28
CA MET A 392 -9.82 24.91 10.15
C MET A 392 -9.53 26.26 10.81
N ASN A 393 -10.52 27.15 10.81
CA ASN A 393 -10.43 28.42 11.56
C ASN A 393 -10.44 28.14 13.08
N GLY A 394 -9.51 28.75 13.80
CA GLY A 394 -9.32 28.55 15.25
C GLY A 394 -10.28 29.33 16.16
N GLY A 395 -11.27 30.08 15.63
CA GLY A 395 -12.15 30.91 16.44
C GLY A 395 -13.61 31.03 15.96
N GLY A 396 -14.50 31.30 16.92
CA GLY A 396 -15.88 31.76 16.67
C GLY A 396 -16.90 30.70 16.24
N THR A 397 -17.94 31.14 15.53
CA THR A 397 -19.04 30.33 14.97
C THR A 397 -18.71 29.72 13.60
N GLN A 398 -17.47 29.85 13.11
CA GLN A 398 -17.03 29.40 11.77
C GLN A 398 -15.99 28.28 11.84
N ALA A 399 -16.17 27.38 12.81
CA ALA A 399 -15.26 26.28 13.11
C ALA A 399 -15.64 24.98 12.36
N GLN A 400 -15.88 25.06 11.06
CA GLN A 400 -16.22 23.91 10.23
C GLN A 400 -14.96 23.21 9.68
N ILE A 401 -15.07 21.90 9.50
CA ILE A 401 -14.12 21.12 8.70
C ILE A 401 -14.85 20.69 7.44
N PHE A 402 -14.29 21.05 6.28
CA PHE A 402 -14.77 20.60 4.98
C PHE A 402 -13.89 19.43 4.51
N GLY A 403 -14.53 18.34 4.12
CA GLY A 403 -13.87 17.17 3.55
C GLY A 403 -14.53 16.76 2.25
N GLN A 404 -13.74 16.43 1.23
CA GLN A 404 -14.25 15.78 0.03
C GLN A 404 -14.14 14.27 0.17
N PHE A 405 -15.21 13.54 -0.13
CA PHE A 405 -15.18 12.08 -0.11
C PHE A 405 -14.24 11.55 -1.20
N ALA A 406 -13.35 10.65 -0.80
CA ALA A 406 -12.46 9.91 -1.69
C ALA A 406 -12.74 8.41 -1.54
N TYR A 407 -12.57 7.65 -2.63
CA TYR A 407 -12.82 6.22 -2.61
C TYR A 407 -11.84 5.48 -1.71
N GLU A 408 -10.55 5.80 -1.75
CA GLU A 408 -9.52 5.01 -1.06
C GLU A 408 -8.47 5.93 -0.45
N CYS A 409 -7.86 5.47 0.62
CA CYS A 409 -6.72 6.09 1.28
C CYS A 409 -5.88 5.03 1.98
N GLU A 410 -4.68 5.39 2.41
CA GLU A 410 -3.76 4.49 3.11
C GLU A 410 -4.37 3.96 4.40
N GLY A 411 -4.53 2.65 4.48
CA GLY A 411 -4.90 1.90 5.66
C GLY A 411 -3.73 1.77 6.64
N ASP A 412 -4.06 1.41 7.86
CA ASP A 412 -3.11 1.05 8.91
C ASP A 412 -3.55 -0.29 9.54
N ASN A 413 -2.80 -0.81 10.50
CA ASN A 413 -3.05 -2.12 11.12
C ASN A 413 -2.71 -3.33 10.20
N VAL A 414 -3.22 -4.52 10.50
CA VAL A 414 -2.92 -5.75 9.76
C VAL A 414 -3.84 -5.88 8.54
N PRO A 415 -3.31 -6.17 7.34
CA PRO A 415 -4.14 -6.38 6.16
C PRO A 415 -5.00 -7.65 6.30
N GLY A 416 -6.22 -7.60 5.74
CA GLY A 416 -7.08 -8.76 5.62
C GLY A 416 -6.54 -9.79 4.62
N PRO A 417 -6.93 -11.08 4.75
CA PRO A 417 -6.51 -12.12 3.81
C PRO A 417 -7.28 -12.08 2.47
N THR A 418 -8.35 -11.28 2.39
CA THR A 418 -9.24 -11.22 1.22
C THR A 418 -8.98 -9.96 0.42
N PRO A 419 -8.52 -10.08 -0.84
CA PRO A 419 -8.50 -8.94 -1.74
C PRO A 419 -9.93 -8.41 -1.88
N SER A 420 -10.09 -7.10 -1.74
CA SER A 420 -11.38 -6.44 -1.97
C SER A 420 -11.27 -5.43 -3.11
N SER A 421 -12.42 -5.12 -3.70
CA SER A 421 -12.62 -3.97 -4.56
C SER A 421 -13.24 -2.79 -3.81
N ASP A 422 -13.46 -2.93 -2.50
CA ASP A 422 -14.18 -1.96 -1.67
C ASP A 422 -13.37 -0.69 -1.40
N ALA A 423 -14.10 0.39 -1.12
CA ALA A 423 -13.57 1.69 -0.73
C ALA A 423 -13.15 1.72 0.75
N GLY A 424 -12.34 2.73 1.09
CA GLY A 424 -11.92 3.03 2.45
C GLY A 424 -10.41 2.87 2.68
N PRO A 425 -9.97 2.74 3.94
CA PRO A 425 -8.55 2.58 4.27
C PRO A 425 -8.00 1.19 3.87
N GLN A 426 -6.98 1.17 3.01
CA GLN A 426 -6.38 -0.06 2.43
C GLN A 426 -4.86 -0.11 2.61
N ILE A 427 -4.30 -1.29 2.90
CA ILE A 427 -2.85 -1.52 2.88
C ILE A 427 -2.45 -2.25 1.60
N ILE A 428 -1.32 -1.86 1.01
CA ILE A 428 -0.72 -2.60 -0.09
C ILE A 428 -0.02 -3.85 0.45
N GLN A 429 -0.40 -5.02 -0.04
CA GLN A 429 0.21 -6.29 0.32
C GLN A 429 0.55 -7.14 -0.91
N LEU A 430 1.35 -8.17 -0.70
CA LEU A 430 1.60 -9.21 -1.69
C LEU A 430 0.45 -10.24 -1.69
N TYR A 431 0.08 -10.67 -2.88
CA TYR A 431 -0.87 -11.74 -3.13
C TYR A 431 -0.17 -12.89 -3.84
N LYS A 432 -0.67 -14.11 -3.61
CA LYS A 432 -0.30 -15.25 -4.47
C LYS A 432 -0.61 -14.89 -5.92
N THR A 433 0.35 -15.09 -6.81
CA THR A 433 0.15 -14.80 -8.22
C THR A 433 -0.59 -15.95 -8.87
N TYR A 434 -1.63 -15.66 -9.65
CA TYR A 434 -2.35 -16.65 -10.43
C TYR A 434 -1.96 -16.55 -11.90
N ILE A 435 -1.66 -17.70 -12.52
CA ILE A 435 -1.33 -17.77 -13.94
C ILE A 435 -2.60 -18.22 -14.69
N ASN A 436 -3.05 -17.42 -15.66
CA ASN A 436 -4.17 -17.67 -16.59
C ASN A 436 -5.61 -17.55 -16.07
N GLY A 437 -5.98 -16.47 -15.35
CA GLY A 437 -7.40 -16.19 -15.01
C GLY A 437 -8.12 -17.32 -14.24
N SER A 438 -7.34 -18.27 -13.74
CA SER A 438 -7.72 -19.52 -13.09
C SER A 438 -7.07 -19.51 -11.72
N SER A 439 -7.78 -20.00 -10.71
CA SER A 439 -7.38 -20.11 -9.30
C SER A 439 -6.16 -21.00 -9.05
N THR A 440 -5.38 -21.34 -10.08
CA THR A 440 -4.10 -22.05 -10.03
C THR A 440 -2.97 -21.08 -9.65
N PRO A 441 -2.40 -21.18 -8.44
CA PRO A 441 -1.29 -20.35 -8.03
C PRO A 441 -0.05 -20.66 -8.87
N SER A 442 0.75 -19.63 -9.13
CA SER A 442 2.10 -19.78 -9.69
C SER A 442 2.94 -20.62 -8.74
N THR A 443 3.74 -21.54 -9.27
CA THR A 443 4.77 -22.24 -8.49
C THR A 443 5.96 -21.34 -8.14
N ASP A 444 6.00 -20.14 -8.71
CA ASP A 444 7.05 -19.14 -8.56
C ASP A 444 6.61 -17.90 -7.76
N SER A 445 5.45 -17.94 -7.09
CA SER A 445 4.95 -16.87 -6.21
C SER A 445 4.85 -17.25 -4.76
#